data_AF-A0A419GVQ6-F1
#
_entry.id   AF-A0A419GVQ6-F1
#
_cell.length_a   1.000
_cell.length_b   1.000
_cell.length_c   1.000
_cell.angle_alpha   90.00
_cell.angle_beta   90.00
_cell.angle_gamma   90.00
#
_symmetry.space_group_name_H-M   'P 1'
#
loop_
_entity.id
_entity.type
_entity.pdbx_description
1 polymer ?
#
loop_
_entity_poly.entity_id
_entity_poly.type
_entity_poly.pdbx_seq_one_letter_code
_entity_poly.pdbx_strand_id
1 'polypeptide(L)' 'MTNLIGNIVSHLGNVQKRIQLRQAALFYKADPDYGSRVAKGLGLDLNKVDSLAKMKFLPRIRKGK' A
#
# COMPACT_ATOMS: atom_id res chain seq x y z
N MET A 1 -10.82 22.55 1.27
CA MET A 1 -10.53 21.55 2.32
C MET A 1 -9.81 20.38 1.68
N THR A 2 -8.52 20.25 1.93
CA THR A 2 -7.69 19.17 1.36
C THR A 2 -7.91 17.90 2.16
N ASN A 3 -8.61 16.93 1.58
CA ASN A 3 -8.76 15.61 2.18
C ASN A 3 -7.40 14.89 2.00
N LEU A 4 -6.65 14.68 3.09
CA LEU A 4 -5.29 14.11 3.06
C LEU A 4 -5.22 12.82 2.22
N ILE A 5 -6.25 11.99 2.31
CA ILE A 5 -6.40 10.75 1.54
C ILE A 5 -6.51 11.03 0.05
N GLY A 6 -7.27 12.06 -0.36
CA GLY A 6 -7.42 12.45 -1.76
C GLY A 6 -6.10 12.87 -2.41
N ASN A 7 -5.27 13.62 -1.67
CA ASN A 7 -3.94 14.00 -2.16
C ASN A 7 -3.02 12.78 -2.34
N ILE A 8 -3.03 11.86 -1.38
CA ILE A 8 -2.23 10.63 -1.42
C ILE A 8 -2.68 9.73 -2.56
N VAL A 9 -3.98 9.54 -2.73
CA VAL A 9 -4.56 8.73 -3.82
C VAL A 9 -4.22 9.35 -5.18
N SER A 10 -4.34 10.67 -5.33
CA SER A 10 -3.98 11.38 -6.56
C SER A 10 -2.50 11.19 -6.92
N HIS A 11 -1.59 11.36 -5.95
CA HIS A 11 -0.16 11.17 -6.19
C HIS A 11 0.22 9.71 -6.44
N LEU A 12 -0.38 8.75 -5.73
CA LEU A 12 -0.07 7.34 -5.89
C LEU A 12 -0.71 6.72 -7.14
N GLY A 13 -1.81 7.28 -7.64
CA GLY A 13 -2.55 6.77 -8.80
C GLY A 13 -1.70 6.63 -10.07
N ASN A 14 -0.72 7.51 -10.26
CA ASN A 14 0.19 7.50 -11.42
C ASN A 14 1.43 6.61 -11.23
N VAL A 15 1.62 6.01 -10.06
CA VAL A 15 2.79 5.19 -9.74
C VAL A 15 2.54 3.73 -10.11
N GLN A 16 3.60 2.96 -10.35
CA GLN A 16 3.48 1.54 -10.68
C GLN A 16 2.70 0.74 -9.61
N LYS A 17 1.81 -0.16 -10.06
CA LYS A 17 0.88 -0.92 -9.20
C LYS A 17 1.52 -1.67 -8.03
N ARG A 18 2.75 -2.19 -8.20
CA ARG A 18 3.50 -2.84 -7.11
C ARG A 18 3.86 -1.88 -5.97
N ILE A 19 4.07 -0.60 -6.27
CA ILE A 19 4.41 0.44 -5.30
C ILE A 19 3.14 0.88 -4.60
N GLN A 20 2.06 1.10 -5.35
CA GLN A 20 0.73 1.37 -4.78
C GLN A 20 0.33 0.31 -3.74
N LEU A 21 0.43 -0.97 -4.09
CA LEU A 21 0.11 -2.09 -3.18
C LEU A 21 0.98 -2.12 -1.92
N ARG A 22 2.30 -1.90 -2.05
CA ARG A 22 3.20 -1.85 -0.89
C ARG A 22 2.91 -0.67 0.01
N GLN A 23 2.65 0.50 -0.56
CA GLN A 23 2.38 1.70 0.22
C GLN A 23 1.03 1.60 0.94
N ALA A 24 0.00 1.09 0.26
CA ALA A 24 -1.28 0.77 0.89
C ALA A 24 -1.12 -0.25 2.03
N ALA A 25 -0.27 -1.27 1.86
CA ALA A 25 0.01 -2.26 2.90
C ALA A 25 0.73 -1.65 4.12
N LEU A 26 1.65 -0.71 3.90
CA LEU A 26 2.30 0.02 5.00
C LEU A 26 1.30 0.90 5.76
N PHE A 27 0.42 1.61 5.05
CA PHE A 27 -0.65 2.37 5.67
C PHE A 27 -1.61 1.47 6.45
N TYR A 28 -2.00 0.33 5.88
CA TYR A 28 -2.89 -0.63 6.52
C TYR A 28 -2.26 -1.27 7.78
N LYS A 29 -0.95 -1.52 7.74
CA LYS A 29 -0.20 -2.01 8.89
C LYS A 29 -0.12 -0.98 10.03
N ALA A 30 -0.05 0.31 9.69
CA ALA A 30 -0.03 1.40 10.67
C ALA A 30 -1.43 1.67 11.24
N ASP A 31 -2.44 1.71 10.37
CA ASP A 31 -3.85 1.90 10.70
C ASP A 31 -4.72 1.19 9.65
N PRO A 32 -5.48 0.15 10.04
CA PRO A 32 -6.32 -0.62 9.12
C PRO A 32 -7.39 0.21 8.41
N ASP A 33 -8.02 1.18 9.07
CA ASP A 33 -9.05 2.03 8.46
C ASP A 33 -8.40 2.96 7.42
N TYR A 34 -7.28 3.58 7.80
CA TYR A 34 -6.56 4.49 6.92
C TYR A 34 -6.05 3.79 5.65
N GLY A 35 -5.38 2.64 5.81
CA GLY A 35 -4.93 1.83 4.69
C GLY A 35 -6.06 1.33 3.80
N SER A 36 -7.21 0.98 4.40
CA SER A 36 -8.40 0.58 3.65
C SER A 36 -8.96 1.70 2.80
N ARG A 37 -8.99 2.94 3.32
CA ARG A 37 -9.47 4.11 2.59
C ARG A 37 -8.53 4.49 1.43
N VAL A 38 -7.22 4.40 1.64
CA VAL A 38 -6.22 4.62 0.57
C VAL A 38 -6.32 3.52 -0.50
N ALA A 39 -6.44 2.25 -0.11
CA ALA A 39 -6.58 1.13 -1.03
C ALA A 39 -7.87 1.24 -1.88
N LYS A 40 -9.00 1.60 -1.25
CA LYS A 40 -10.27 1.87 -1.95
C LYS A 40 -10.12 3.02 -2.95
N GLY A 41 -9.49 4.13 -2.53
CA GLY A 41 -9.25 5.27 -3.42
C GLY A 41 -8.37 4.95 -4.63
N LEU A 42 -7.43 4.00 -4.48
CA LEU A 42 -6.57 3.52 -5.56
C LEU A 42 -7.14 2.34 -6.36
N GLY A 43 -8.35 1.85 -6.03
CA GLY A 43 -8.94 0.67 -6.67
C GLY A 43 -8.14 -0.62 -6.45
N LEU A 44 -7.49 -0.76 -5.30
CA LEU A 44 -6.68 -1.93 -4.94
C LEU A 44 -7.52 -2.97 -4.20
N ASP A 45 -7.15 -4.24 -4.39
CA ASP A 45 -7.73 -5.35 -3.63
C ASP A 45 -7.24 -5.33 -2.18
N LEU A 46 -8.18 -5.15 -1.25
CA LEU A 46 -7.92 -5.11 0.19
C LEU A 46 -7.31 -6.43 0.70
N ASN A 47 -7.69 -7.58 0.15
CA ASN A 47 -7.13 -8.87 0.57
C ASN A 47 -5.63 -8.94 0.25
N LYS A 48 -5.24 -8.37 -0.90
CA LYS A 48 -3.85 -8.30 -1.31
C LYS A 48 -3.05 -7.33 -0.45
N VAL A 49 -3.66 -6.20 -0.07
CA VAL A 49 -3.07 -5.21 0.84
C VAL A 49 -2.86 -5.82 2.24
N ASP A 50 -3.87 -6.50 2.79
CA ASP A 50 -3.81 -7.18 4.10
C ASP A 50 -2.75 -8.29 4.12
N SER A 51 -2.72 -9.12 3.07
CA SER A 51 -1.69 -10.17 2.91
C SER A 51 -0.27 -9.59 2.89
N LEU A 52 -0.06 -8.48 2.17
CA LEU A 52 1.23 -7.79 2.13
C LEU A 52 1.58 -7.11 3.47
N ALA A 53 0.59 -6.59 4.20
CA ALA A 53 0.80 -5.96 5.50
C ALA A 53 1.24 -6.97 6.56
N LYS A 54 0.71 -8.20 6.48
CA LYS A 54 1.05 -9.34 7.36
C LYS A 54 2.37 -10.00 6.99
N MET A 55 2.88 -9.79 5.77
CA MET A 55 4.13 -10.38 5.33
C MET A 55 5.30 -9.84 6.17
N LYS A 56 6.00 -10.73 6.89
CA LYS A 56 7.29 -10.39 7.51
C LYS A 56 8.31 -10.16 6.39
N PHE A 57 8.97 -9.01 6.39
CA PHE A 57 10.11 -8.77 5.50
C PHE A 57 11.20 -9.79 5.83
N LEU A 58 11.26 -10.88 5.07
CA LEU A 58 12.44 -11.72 5.04
C LEU A 58 13.52 -10.93 4.28
N PRO A 59 14.74 -10.82 4.83
CA PRO A 59 15.84 -10.17 4.13
C PRO A 59 16.01 -10.88 2.78
N ARG A 60 15.92 -10.10 1.71
CA ARG A 60 16.09 -10.61 0.36
C ARG A 60 17.55 -11.00 0.22
N ILE A 61 17.87 -12.28 0.45
CA ILE A 61 19.21 -12.82 0.23
C ILE A 61 19.51 -12.60 -1.25
N ARG A 62 20.40 -11.65 -1.55
CA ARG A 62 21.03 -11.55 -2.86
C ARG A 62 21.89 -12.80 -3.01
N LYS A 63 21.37 -13.83 -3.67
CA LYS A 63 22.24 -14.84 -4.27
C LYS A 63 22.98 -14.15 -5.42
N GLY A 64 24.11 -13.53 -5.10
CA GLY A 64 25.09 -13.12 -6.08
C GLY A 64 25.56 -14.37 -6.82
N LYS A 65 25.63 -14.27 -8.15
CA LYS A 65 26.40 -15.18 -8.98
C LYS A 65 27.88 -15.03 -8.67
#